data_AF-A0A7Y8NWC1-F1
#
_entry.id   AF-A0A7Y8NWC1-F1
#
_cell.length_a   1.000
_cell.length_b   1.000
_cell.length_c   1.000
_cell.angle_alpha   90.00
_cell.angle_beta   90.00
_cell.angle_gamma   90.00
#
_symmetry.space_group_name_H-M   'P 1'
#
loop_
_entity.id
_entity.type
_entity.pdbx_description
1 polymer ?
#
loop_
_entity_poly.entity_id
_entity_poly.type
_entity_poly.pdbx_seq_one_letter_code
_entity_poly.pdbx_strand_id
1 'polypeptide(L)'
;MEIKLEKAVTLLPFAFLLHNIEEGYGMEEWGKPIPSPIHTTVTTQQFIIAVTLFTVLGFIVIFVKSFYKSDKQFNYVATGFAGMLFLNVFFPHLIGTISFSRYVPGVITALFINLPLTAYILFKTFTINKLNLKEIVISSVIGALIGIMLVFIFLEAGSIISNI
;
A
#
# COMPACT_ATOMS: atom_id res chain seq x y z
N MET A 1 -16.33 -17.96 10.56
CA MET A 1 -16.30 -16.89 9.53
C MET A 1 -15.14 -15.91 9.76
N GLU A 2 -14.80 -15.60 11.02
CA GLU A 2 -13.66 -14.76 11.40
C GLU A 2 -12.29 -15.29 10.95
N ILE A 3 -12.09 -16.61 11.01
CA ILE A 3 -10.87 -17.28 10.53
C ILE A 3 -10.53 -16.90 9.07
N LYS A 4 -11.54 -16.64 8.22
CA LYS A 4 -11.29 -16.22 6.83
C LYS A 4 -10.80 -14.77 6.74
N LEU A 5 -11.27 -13.88 7.61
CA LEU A 5 -10.79 -12.49 7.67
C LEU A 5 -9.35 -12.44 8.19
N GLU A 6 -9.03 -13.18 9.26
CA GLU A 6 -7.68 -13.20 9.82
C GLU A 6 -6.66 -13.68 8.79
N LYS A 7 -6.99 -14.76 8.06
CA LYS A 7 -6.16 -15.24 6.94
C LYS A 7 -6.00 -14.17 5.86
N ALA A 8 -7.07 -13.47 5.48
CA ALA A 8 -6.98 -12.39 4.49
C ALA A 8 -6.07 -11.25 4.99
N VAL A 9 -6.20 -10.84 6.25
CA VAL A 9 -5.34 -9.82 6.86
C VAL A 9 -3.88 -10.27 6.87
N THR A 10 -3.58 -11.54 7.13
CA THR A 10 -2.19 -12.05 7.03
C THR A 10 -1.63 -12.04 5.61
N LEU A 11 -2.48 -12.01 4.58
CA LEU A 11 -2.05 -11.93 3.17
C LEU A 11 -1.75 -10.49 2.72
N LEU A 12 -2.19 -9.45 3.45
CA LEU A 12 -1.93 -8.05 3.11
C LEU A 12 -0.46 -7.72 2.80
N PRO A 13 0.53 -8.04 3.67
CA PRO A 13 1.91 -7.68 3.41
C PRO A 13 2.51 -8.46 2.23
N PHE A 14 1.99 -9.66 1.92
CA PHE A 14 2.39 -10.41 0.73
C PHE A 14 1.81 -9.82 -0.55
N ALA A 15 0.54 -9.39 -0.54
CA ALA A 15 -0.05 -8.67 -1.66
C ALA A 15 0.71 -7.36 -1.92
N PHE A 16 1.06 -6.62 -0.86
CA PHE A 16 1.88 -5.42 -0.96
C PHE A 16 3.29 -5.70 -1.48
N LEU A 17 3.94 -6.78 -1.03
CA LEU A 17 5.23 -7.23 -1.58
C LEU A 17 5.15 -7.48 -3.09
N LEU A 18 4.15 -8.25 -3.55
CA LEU A 18 3.98 -8.53 -4.99
C LEU A 18 3.75 -7.24 -5.78
N HIS A 19 2.98 -6.31 -5.23
CA HIS A 19 2.76 -5.00 -5.82
C HIS A 19 4.04 -4.19 -5.95
N ASN A 20 4.82 -4.10 -4.87
CA ASN A 20 6.09 -3.40 -4.85
C ASN A 20 7.15 -4.05 -5.77
N ILE A 21 7.09 -5.37 -5.97
CA ILE A 21 7.92 -6.06 -6.97
C ILE A 21 7.55 -5.59 -8.39
N GLU A 22 6.26 -5.55 -8.73
CA GLU A 22 5.81 -5.04 -10.03
C GLU A 22 6.27 -3.59 -10.25
N GLU A 23 6.07 -2.71 -9.26
CA GLU A 23 6.52 -1.33 -9.34
C GLU A 23 8.04 -1.23 -9.50
N GLY A 24 8.80 -2.04 -8.74
CA GLY A 24 10.26 -2.04 -8.76
C GLY A 24 10.87 -2.32 -10.14
N TYR A 25 10.19 -3.10 -10.98
CA TYR A 25 10.62 -3.36 -12.35
C TYR A 25 10.35 -2.20 -13.32
N GLY A 26 9.33 -1.37 -13.06
CA GLY A 26 8.82 -0.43 -14.06
C GLY A 26 8.91 1.06 -13.69
N MET A 27 9.15 1.39 -12.42
CA MET A 27 8.91 2.75 -11.91
C MET A 27 9.82 3.81 -12.55
N GLU A 28 11.13 3.53 -12.68
CA GLU A 28 12.08 4.48 -13.26
C GLU A 28 11.74 4.79 -14.73
N GLU A 29 11.55 3.75 -15.55
CA GLU A 29 11.22 3.88 -16.99
C GLU A 29 9.83 4.48 -17.25
N TRP A 30 8.91 4.30 -16.31
CA TRP A 30 7.61 4.95 -16.37
C TRP A 30 7.73 6.45 -16.10
N GLY A 31 8.53 6.86 -15.11
CA GLY A 31 8.69 8.26 -14.71
C GLY A 31 9.54 9.10 -15.67
N LYS A 32 10.56 8.52 -16.32
CA LYS A 32 11.49 9.25 -17.24
C LYS A 32 10.80 10.15 -18.27
N PRO A 33 9.73 9.72 -18.97
CA PRO A 33 9.12 10.51 -20.03
C PRO A 33 8.10 11.54 -19.54
N ILE A 34 7.76 11.58 -18.25
CA ILE A 34 6.74 12.48 -17.69
C ILE A 34 7.41 13.81 -17.33
N PRO A 35 7.23 14.88 -18.14
CA PRO A 35 7.83 16.17 -17.84
C PRO A 35 7.05 16.77 -16.67
N SER A 36 7.71 16.98 -15.53
CA SER A 36 7.06 17.60 -14.39
C SER A 36 8.04 18.43 -13.57
N PRO A 37 7.70 19.69 -13.25
CA PRO A 37 8.45 20.47 -12.27
C PRO A 37 8.29 19.95 -10.82
N ILE A 38 7.48 18.91 -10.59
CA ILE A 38 7.11 18.38 -9.27
C ILE A 38 7.53 16.90 -9.10
N HIS A 39 7.79 16.16 -10.19
CA HIS A 39 8.27 14.78 -10.13
C HIS A 39 9.76 14.75 -10.48
N THR A 40 10.57 14.42 -9.48
CA THR A 40 11.93 13.92 -9.69
C THR A 40 11.86 12.45 -10.05
N THR A 41 12.44 12.08 -11.19
CA THR A 41 12.57 10.69 -11.58
C THR A 41 13.38 9.95 -10.51
N VAL A 42 12.77 8.95 -9.88
CA VAL A 42 13.44 8.10 -8.88
C VAL A 42 14.25 7.03 -9.60
N THR A 43 15.47 6.78 -9.15
CA THR A 43 16.26 5.66 -9.69
C THR A 43 15.68 4.33 -9.24
N THR A 44 15.86 3.26 -10.00
CA THR A 44 15.42 1.91 -9.63
C THR A 44 16.02 1.50 -8.28
N GLN A 45 17.29 1.83 -8.01
CA GLN A 45 17.92 1.52 -6.73
C GLN A 45 17.26 2.25 -5.56
N GLN A 46 17.07 3.57 -5.68
CA GLN A 46 16.37 4.38 -4.67
C GLN A 46 14.98 3.81 -4.40
N PHE A 47 14.23 3.50 -5.46
CA PHE A 47 12.87 2.99 -5.37
C PHE A 47 12.82 1.61 -4.71
N ILE A 48 13.68 0.67 -5.11
CA ILE A 48 13.75 -0.68 -4.52
C ILE A 48 14.03 -0.60 -3.01
N ILE A 49 14.97 0.25 -2.57
CA ILE A 49 15.25 0.44 -1.15
C ILE A 49 14.00 0.95 -0.43
N ALA A 50 13.35 1.98 -0.99
CA ALA A 50 12.16 2.58 -0.40
C ALA A 50 11.02 1.58 -0.23
N VAL A 51 10.65 0.86 -1.29
CA VAL A 51 9.56 -0.12 -1.24
C VAL A 51 9.92 -1.35 -0.43
N THR A 52 11.21 -1.70 -0.30
CA THR A 52 11.66 -2.75 0.62
C THR A 52 11.42 -2.36 2.07
N LEU A 53 11.83 -1.16 2.48
CA LEU A 53 11.57 -0.64 3.83
C LEU A 53 10.06 -0.60 4.13
N PHE A 54 9.27 -0.14 3.15
CA PHE A 54 7.83 -0.06 3.30
C PHE A 54 7.18 -1.44 3.42
N THR A 55 7.63 -2.41 2.62
CA THR A 55 7.18 -3.79 2.68
C THR A 55 7.49 -4.40 4.05
N VAL A 56 8.72 -4.25 4.54
CA VAL A 56 9.14 -4.72 5.87
C VAL A 56 8.27 -4.13 6.97
N LEU A 57 7.97 -2.83 6.91
CA LEU A 57 7.04 -2.19 7.84
C LEU A 57 5.65 -2.82 7.77
N GLY A 58 5.13 -3.12 6.57
CA GLY A 58 3.85 -3.82 6.39
C GLY A 58 3.84 -5.20 7.06
N PHE A 59 4.91 -5.98 6.94
CA PHE A 59 5.07 -7.24 7.65
C PHE A 59 5.09 -7.04 9.17
N ILE A 60 5.86 -6.07 9.66
CA ILE A 60 5.96 -5.76 11.09
C ILE A 60 4.57 -5.43 11.66
N VAL A 61 3.84 -4.54 10.98
CA VAL A 61 2.51 -4.08 11.39
C VAL A 61 1.53 -5.25 11.51
N ILE A 62 1.57 -6.22 10.60
CA ILE A 62 0.61 -7.33 10.61
C ILE A 62 1.02 -8.48 11.55
N PHE A 63 2.31 -8.80 11.64
CA PHE A 63 2.78 -9.98 12.37
C PHE A 63 3.22 -9.71 13.80
N VAL A 64 3.66 -8.49 14.14
CA VAL A 64 4.13 -8.15 15.50
C VAL A 64 2.97 -7.67 16.35
N LYS A 65 2.10 -8.61 16.75
CA LYS A 65 0.87 -8.29 17.51
C LYS A 65 1.13 -7.62 18.87
N SER A 66 2.32 -7.77 19.45
CA SER A 66 2.71 -7.15 20.72
C SER A 66 2.76 -5.62 20.69
N PHE A 67 2.73 -4.99 19.51
CA PHE A 67 2.67 -3.53 19.39
C PHE A 67 1.28 -2.94 19.68
N TYR A 68 0.24 -3.78 19.72
CA TYR A 68 -1.12 -3.33 19.92
C TYR A 68 -1.57 -3.57 21.35
N LYS A 69 -2.18 -2.53 21.94
CA LYS A 69 -2.76 -2.58 23.29
C LYS A 69 -4.11 -3.32 23.32
N SER A 70 -4.74 -3.51 22.17
CA SER A 70 -6.03 -4.21 22.05
C SER A 70 -6.27 -4.72 20.62
N ASP A 71 -7.15 -5.71 20.49
CA ASP A 71 -7.63 -6.19 19.19
C ASP A 71 -8.31 -5.08 18.38
N LYS A 72 -9.00 -4.15 19.04
CA LYS A 72 -9.62 -3.01 18.37
C LYS A 72 -8.57 -2.10 17.72
N GLN A 73 -7.46 -1.84 18.41
CA GLN A 73 -6.34 -1.08 17.85
C GLN A 73 -5.72 -1.81 16.64
N PHE A 74 -5.51 -3.12 16.75
CA PHE A 74 -5.04 -3.93 15.62
C PHE A 74 -6.00 -3.84 14.43
N ASN A 75 -7.32 -3.96 14.65
CA ASN A 75 -8.31 -3.86 13.59
C ASN A 75 -8.29 -2.49 12.90
N TYR A 76 -8.12 -1.38 13.63
CA TYR A 76 -7.96 -0.05 13.02
C TYR A 76 -6.72 0.00 12.12
N VAL A 77 -5.57 -0.50 12.60
CA VAL A 77 -4.32 -0.45 11.83
C VAL A 77 -4.36 -1.38 10.62
N ALA A 78 -4.85 -2.62 10.77
CA ALA A 78 -5.03 -3.55 9.65
C ALA A 78 -6.04 -3.01 8.62
N THR A 79 -7.12 -2.38 9.07
CA THR A 79 -8.10 -1.71 8.18
C THR A 79 -7.49 -0.50 7.48
N GLY A 80 -6.67 0.29 8.18
CA GLY A 80 -5.96 1.41 7.58
C GLY A 80 -4.95 0.96 6.51
N PHE A 81 -4.22 -0.12 6.75
CA PHE A 81 -3.33 -0.71 5.74
C PHE A 81 -4.12 -1.25 4.54
N ALA A 82 -5.19 -2.01 4.76
CA ALA A 82 -6.05 -2.47 3.68
C ALA A 82 -6.69 -1.31 2.90
N GLY A 83 -7.13 -0.27 3.60
CA GLY A 83 -7.74 0.93 3.03
C GLY A 83 -6.76 1.76 2.21
N MET A 84 -5.54 1.92 2.68
CA MET A 84 -4.43 2.53 1.93
C MET A 84 -4.23 1.81 0.59
N LEU A 85 -4.07 0.48 0.62
CA LEU A 85 -3.89 -0.31 -0.61
C LEU A 85 -5.12 -0.26 -1.52
N PHE A 86 -6.32 -0.29 -0.96
CA PHE A 86 -7.56 -0.17 -1.72
C PHE A 86 -7.65 1.17 -2.47
N LEU A 87 -7.36 2.27 -1.79
CA LEU A 87 -7.35 3.61 -2.40
C LEU A 87 -6.22 3.75 -3.42
N ASN A 88 -5.06 3.15 -3.13
CA ASN A 88 -3.91 3.12 -4.01
C ASN A 88 -4.23 2.50 -5.39
N VAL A 89 -5.10 1.47 -5.45
CA VAL A 89 -5.58 0.90 -6.72
C VAL A 89 -6.16 1.97 -7.64
N PHE A 90 -6.97 2.88 -7.10
CA PHE A 90 -7.59 3.95 -7.90
C PHE A 90 -6.59 5.06 -8.18
N PHE A 91 -5.89 5.53 -7.15
CA PHE A 91 -4.90 6.59 -7.24
C PHE A 91 -3.57 6.16 -6.60
N PRO A 92 -2.48 5.99 -7.36
CA PRO A 92 -2.27 6.51 -8.72
C PRO A 92 -2.58 5.51 -9.85
N HIS A 93 -2.80 4.21 -9.61
CA HIS A 93 -2.67 3.21 -10.68
C HIS A 93 -3.76 3.28 -11.76
N LEU A 94 -5.04 3.13 -11.40
CA LEU A 94 -6.11 3.13 -12.39
C LEU A 94 -6.26 4.49 -13.07
N ILE A 95 -6.36 5.56 -12.26
CA ILE A 95 -6.49 6.93 -12.78
C ILE A 95 -5.26 7.30 -13.62
N GLY A 96 -4.05 7.03 -13.14
CA GLY A 96 -2.83 7.30 -13.88
C GLY A 96 -2.79 6.54 -15.20
N THR A 97 -3.18 5.27 -15.21
CA THR A 97 -3.21 4.46 -16.44
C THR A 97 -4.15 5.06 -17.49
N ILE A 98 -5.33 5.52 -17.05
CA ILE A 98 -6.32 6.17 -17.94
C ILE A 98 -5.80 7.54 -18.40
N SER A 99 -5.36 8.40 -17.47
CA SER A 99 -4.93 9.77 -17.76
C SER A 99 -3.70 9.84 -18.66
N PHE A 100 -2.73 8.94 -18.47
CA PHE A 100 -1.53 8.88 -19.31
C PHE A 100 -1.69 7.95 -20.52
N SER A 101 -2.82 7.23 -20.63
CA SER A 101 -3.05 6.21 -21.67
C SER A 101 -1.86 5.25 -21.83
N ARG A 102 -1.20 4.95 -20.72
CA ARG A 102 0.03 4.15 -20.63
C ARG A 102 -0.06 3.27 -19.39
N TYR A 103 0.49 2.07 -19.49
CA TYR A 103 0.69 1.21 -18.33
C TYR A 103 1.43 1.95 -17.20
N VAL A 104 0.82 1.98 -16.01
CA VAL A 104 1.46 2.43 -14.76
C VAL A 104 1.95 1.19 -14.02
N PRO A 105 3.24 1.10 -13.65
CA PRO A 105 3.76 0.02 -12.81
C PRO A 105 2.89 -0.18 -11.57
N GLY A 106 2.63 -1.44 -11.22
CA GLY A 106 1.75 -1.81 -10.11
C GLY A 106 0.27 -1.96 -10.48
N VAL A 107 -0.19 -1.53 -11.65
CA VAL A 107 -1.63 -1.60 -12.00
C VAL A 107 -2.16 -3.04 -12.11
N ILE A 108 -1.34 -4.01 -12.52
CA ILE A 108 -1.78 -5.40 -12.68
C ILE A 108 -2.05 -5.99 -11.29
N THR A 109 -1.07 -5.95 -10.39
CA THR A 109 -1.22 -6.42 -9.02
C THR A 109 -2.26 -5.61 -8.26
N ALA A 110 -2.37 -4.29 -8.52
CA ALA A 110 -3.38 -3.45 -7.91
C ALA A 110 -4.80 -3.95 -8.24
N LEU A 111 -5.10 -4.23 -9.51
CA LEU A 111 -6.43 -4.66 -9.94
C LEU A 111 -6.74 -6.12 -9.62
N PHE A 112 -5.77 -7.01 -9.81
CA PHE A 112 -6.00 -8.46 -9.72
C PHE A 112 -5.69 -9.07 -8.34
N ILE A 113 -4.94 -8.37 -7.49
CA ILE A 113 -4.56 -8.84 -6.15
C ILE A 113 -5.06 -7.88 -5.06
N ASN A 114 -4.61 -6.62 -5.09
CA ASN A 114 -4.90 -5.68 -4.01
C ASN A 114 -6.39 -5.36 -3.95
N LEU A 115 -7.04 -5.05 -5.07
CA LEU A 115 -8.45 -4.71 -5.12
C LEU A 115 -9.35 -5.81 -4.54
N PRO A 116 -9.31 -7.08 -5.02
CA PRO A 116 -10.17 -8.12 -4.47
C PRO A 116 -9.86 -8.43 -3.00
N LEU A 117 -8.58 -8.47 -2.62
CA LEU A 117 -8.18 -8.77 -1.23
C LEU A 117 -8.63 -7.66 -0.27
N THR A 118 -8.33 -6.41 -0.59
CA THR A 118 -8.65 -5.28 0.29
C THR A 118 -10.14 -5.01 0.33
N ALA A 119 -10.86 -5.11 -0.81
CA ALA A 119 -12.32 -5.04 -0.81
C ALA A 119 -12.94 -6.13 0.08
N TYR A 120 -12.44 -7.36 0.01
CA TYR A 120 -12.88 -8.45 0.88
C TYR A 120 -12.64 -8.12 2.36
N ILE A 121 -11.43 -7.66 2.72
CA ILE A 121 -11.08 -7.31 4.11
C ILE A 121 -12.00 -6.20 4.63
N LEU A 122 -12.15 -5.10 3.90
CA LEU A 122 -12.98 -3.96 4.32
C LEU A 122 -14.46 -4.38 4.46
N PHE A 123 -14.99 -5.14 3.50
CA PHE A 123 -16.36 -5.66 3.55
C PHE A 123 -16.56 -6.64 4.71
N LYS A 124 -15.62 -7.54 4.95
CA LYS A 124 -15.72 -8.50 6.05
C LYS A 124 -15.61 -7.82 7.40
N THR A 125 -14.68 -6.89 7.59
CA THR A 125 -14.54 -6.08 8.81
C THR A 125 -15.85 -5.38 9.16
N PHE A 126 -16.54 -4.82 8.16
CA PHE A 126 -17.87 -4.22 8.34
C PHE A 126 -18.94 -5.26 8.70
N THR A 127 -19.10 -6.31 7.89
CA THR A 127 -20.20 -7.28 8.05
C THR A 127 -20.14 -8.11 9.33
N ILE A 128 -18.96 -8.26 9.95
CA ILE A 128 -18.82 -8.95 11.24
C ILE A 128 -18.72 -7.98 12.43
N ASN A 129 -18.99 -6.68 12.21
CA ASN A 129 -18.98 -5.65 13.25
C ASN A 129 -17.65 -5.48 13.99
N LYS A 130 -16.50 -5.79 13.35
CA LYS A 130 -15.17 -5.48 13.93
C LYS A 130 -14.97 -3.96 14.00
N LEU A 131 -15.44 -3.25 12.97
CA LEU A 131 -15.52 -1.79 12.89
C LEU A 131 -16.78 -1.40 12.13
N ASN A 132 -17.39 -0.26 12.48
CA ASN A 132 -18.48 0.32 11.72
C ASN A 132 -17.98 1.07 10.47
N LEU A 133 -18.90 1.47 9.58
CA LEU A 133 -18.55 2.11 8.31
C LEU A 133 -17.72 3.41 8.50
N LYS A 134 -18.08 4.24 9.49
CA LYS A 134 -17.37 5.49 9.79
C LYS A 134 -15.93 5.20 10.24
N GLU A 135 -15.77 4.22 11.11
CA GLU A 135 -14.45 3.75 11.57
C GLU A 135 -13.60 3.23 10.41
N ILE A 136 -14.20 2.46 9.49
CA ILE A 136 -13.51 1.94 8.30
C ILE A 136 -13.05 3.08 7.39
N VAL A 137 -13.94 4.01 7.05
CA VAL A 137 -13.60 5.15 6.17
C VAL A 137 -12.49 5.99 6.80
N ILE A 138 -12.61 6.34 8.07
CA ILE A 138 -11.58 7.12 8.79
C ILE A 138 -10.25 6.36 8.80
N SER A 139 -10.26 5.07 9.09
CA SER A 139 -9.04 4.25 9.11
C SER A 139 -8.38 4.19 7.75
N SER A 140 -9.15 4.00 6.68
CA SER A 140 -8.64 3.98 5.31
C SER A 140 -8.02 5.32 4.90
N VAL A 141 -8.67 6.43 5.25
CA VAL A 141 -8.14 7.78 4.95
C VAL A 141 -6.87 8.06 5.74
N ILE A 142 -6.86 7.78 7.04
CA ILE A 142 -5.67 7.94 7.89
C ILE A 142 -4.53 7.05 7.38
N GLY A 143 -4.84 5.78 7.05
CA GLY A 143 -3.89 4.85 6.47
C GLY A 143 -3.30 5.35 5.15
N ALA A 144 -4.12 5.91 4.26
CA ALA A 144 -3.66 6.52 3.02
C ALA A 144 -2.74 7.72 3.25
N LEU A 145 -3.10 8.63 4.16
CA LEU A 145 -2.28 9.80 4.50
C LEU A 145 -0.93 9.39 5.10
N ILE A 146 -0.93 8.43 6.02
CA ILE A 146 0.29 7.85 6.58
C ILE A 146 1.11 7.17 5.48
N GLY A 147 0.47 6.41 4.60
CA GLY A 147 1.12 5.75 3.48
C GLY A 147 1.83 6.73 2.56
N ILE A 148 1.16 7.80 2.15
CA ILE A 148 1.75 8.88 1.34
C ILE A 148 2.97 9.48 2.05
N MET A 149 2.83 9.82 3.33
CA MET A 149 3.94 10.35 4.12
C MET A 149 5.13 9.38 4.16
N LEU A 150 4.87 8.09 4.39
CA LEU A 150 5.90 7.05 4.44
C LEU A 150 6.60 6.83 3.09
N VAL A 151 5.87 6.92 1.96
CA VAL A 151 6.48 6.85 0.62
C VAL A 151 7.56 7.92 0.49
N PHE A 152 7.26 9.18 0.82
CA PHE A 152 8.25 10.26 0.74
C PHE A 152 9.44 10.05 1.69
N ILE A 153 9.18 9.64 2.93
CA ILE A 153 10.25 9.35 3.90
C ILE A 153 11.17 8.22 3.40
N PHE A 154 10.60 7.15 2.86
CA PHE A 154 11.38 6.01 2.39
C PHE A 154 12.09 6.28 1.06
N LEU A 155 11.52 7.11 0.18
CA LEU A 155 12.22 7.58 -1.02
C LEU A 155 13.42 8.47 -0.66
N GLU A 156 13.29 9.32 0.36
CA GLU A 156 14.40 10.12 0.88
C GLU A 156 15.49 9.23 1.49
N ALA A 157 15.10 8.27 2.34
CA ALA A 157 16.03 7.29 2.89
C ALA A 157 16.73 6.49 1.78
N GLY A 158 15.99 6.06 0.76
CA GLY A 158 16.54 5.37 -0.42
C GLY A 158 17.55 6.23 -1.17
N SER A 159 17.28 7.54 -1.32
CA SER A 159 18.20 8.49 -1.94
C SER A 159 19.50 8.57 -1.17
N ILE A 160 19.43 8.77 0.15
CA ILE A 160 20.61 8.84 1.03
C ILE A 160 21.45 7.57 0.93
N ILE A 161 20.81 6.39 1.04
CA ILE A 161 21.50 5.10 1.02
C ILE A 161 22.11 4.81 -0.36
N SER A 162 21.47 5.21 -1.45
CA SER A 162 21.98 4.98 -2.81
C SER A 162 23.21 5.82 -3.18
N ASN A 163 23.49 6.88 -2.41
CA ASN A 163 24.62 7.79 -2.63
C ASN A 163 25.84 7.51 -1.73
N ILE A 164 25.79 6.46 -0.91
CA ILE A 164 26.90 5.96 -0.07
C ILE A 164 27.66 4.88 -0.83
#